data_AF-A0A645D2F8-F1
#
_entry.id   AF-A0A645D2F8-F1
#
_cell.length_a   1.000
_cell.length_b   1.000
_cell.length_c   1.000
_cell.angle_alpha   90.00
_cell.angle_beta   90.00
_cell.angle_gamma   90.00
#
_symmetry.space_group_name_H-M   'P 1'
#
loop_
_entity.id
_entity.type
_entity.pdbx_description
1 polymer ?
#
loop_
_entity_poly.entity_id
_entity_poly.type
_entity_poly.pdbx_seq_one_letter_code
_entity_poly.pdbx_strand_id
1 'polypeptide(L)'
;MRMKFISYEDMARQFGEPCPEDYHIAYDGQLDTNDLEAIYDRFDTHPPAGFSGQALAMSDVVELYDGNGGDFYYTDRRGFQKIDFSPREQTQDMKMTM
;
A
#
# COMPACT_ATOMS: atom_id res chain seq x y z
N MET A 1 -0.90 13.65 14.74
CA MET A 1 -0.25 12.32 14.71
C MET A 1 0.34 12.12 13.32
N ARG A 2 1.53 11.54 13.19
CA ARG A 2 2.14 11.23 11.88
C ARG A 2 2.01 9.72 11.67
N MET A 3 1.24 9.29 10.68
CA MET A 3 1.17 7.87 10.25
C MET A 3 2.38 7.45 9.38
N LYS A 4 3.44 8.26 9.34
CA LYS A 4 4.64 7.98 8.54
C LYS A 4 5.72 7.35 9.42
N PHE A 5 6.45 6.38 8.88
CA PHE A 5 7.53 5.66 9.56
C PHE A 5 7.10 4.80 10.75
N ILE A 6 5.92 4.19 10.66
CA ILE A 6 5.42 3.22 11.63
C ILE A 6 5.24 1.85 10.99
N SER A 7 5.41 0.80 11.80
CA SER A 7 5.17 -0.57 11.38
C SER A 7 3.68 -0.85 11.19
N TYR A 8 3.35 -1.87 10.40
CA TYR A 8 1.96 -2.31 10.21
C TYR A 8 1.28 -2.59 11.56
N GLU A 9 1.97 -3.26 12.48
CA GLU A 9 1.46 -3.55 13.82
C GLU A 9 1.14 -2.27 14.62
N ASP A 10 1.99 -1.25 14.55
CA ASP A 10 1.76 0.03 15.22
C ASP A 10 0.62 0.81 14.58
N MET A 11 0.50 0.76 13.26
CA MET A 11 -0.59 1.38 12.53
C MET A 11 -1.93 0.71 12.89
N ALA A 12 -1.99 -0.63 12.85
CA ALA A 12 -3.14 -1.42 13.27
C ALA A 12 -3.54 -1.14 14.73
N ARG A 13 -2.56 -1.02 15.64
CA ARG A 13 -2.81 -0.78 17.06
C ARG A 13 -3.22 0.64 17.40
N GLN A 14 -2.69 1.64 16.70
CA GLN A 14 -2.94 3.05 17.00
C GLN A 14 -4.11 3.63 16.21
N PHE A 15 -4.29 3.19 14.95
CA PHE A 15 -5.24 3.75 13.99
C PHE A 15 -6.25 2.72 13.47
N GLY A 16 -5.94 1.42 13.57
CA GLY A 16 -6.75 0.35 12.98
C GLY A 16 -6.17 -0.12 11.64
N GLU A 17 -6.92 -0.97 10.93
CA GLU A 17 -6.50 -1.49 9.62
C GLU A 17 -6.23 -0.33 8.63
N PRO A 18 -5.17 -0.40 7.82
CA PRO A 18 -4.92 0.58 6.77
C PRO A 18 -6.11 0.61 5.82
N CYS A 19 -6.54 1.81 5.43
CA CYS A 19 -7.53 1.96 4.37
C CYS A 19 -6.82 2.44 3.09
N PRO A 20 -7.17 1.91 1.91
CA PRO A 20 -6.53 2.32 0.66
C PRO A 20 -6.80 3.80 0.35
N GLU A 21 -7.90 4.36 0.86
CA GLU A 21 -8.27 5.78 0.77
C GLU A 21 -7.26 6.73 1.47
N ASP A 22 -6.50 6.22 2.45
CA ASP A 22 -5.45 7.00 3.12
C ASP A 22 -4.14 7.05 2.32
N TYR A 23 -4.02 6.23 1.27
CA TYR A 23 -2.85 6.17 0.40
C TYR A 23 -3.13 6.87 -0.93
N HIS A 24 -2.09 7.47 -1.48
CA HIS A 24 -2.13 8.06 -2.81
C HIS A 24 -1.20 7.28 -3.73
N ILE A 25 -1.66 7.00 -4.94
CA ILE A 25 -0.88 6.32 -5.97
C ILE A 25 0.29 7.22 -6.38
N ALA A 26 1.49 6.89 -5.91
CA ALA A 26 2.71 7.61 -6.31
C ALA A 26 3.17 7.21 -7.72
N TYR A 27 2.85 5.97 -8.12
CA TYR A 27 3.13 5.40 -9.42
C TYR A 27 2.21 4.22 -9.69
N ASP A 28 1.70 4.17 -10.92
CA ASP A 28 0.93 3.07 -11.47
C ASP A 28 1.53 2.74 -12.84
N GLY A 29 1.92 1.49 -13.03
CA GLY A 29 2.56 1.06 -14.27
C GLY A 29 3.22 -0.30 -14.15
N GLN A 30 3.52 -0.88 -15.31
CA GLN A 30 4.15 -2.18 -15.38
C GLN A 30 5.65 -2.09 -15.07
N LEU A 31 6.12 -2.98 -14.20
CA LEU A 31 7.54 -3.19 -13.93
C LEU A 31 8.01 -4.49 -14.58
N ASP A 32 9.32 -4.57 -14.86
CA ASP A 32 9.95 -5.79 -15.39
C ASP A 32 10.17 -6.87 -14.33
N THR A 33 9.70 -6.66 -13.10
CA THR A 33 9.90 -7.54 -11.95
C THR A 33 8.70 -7.48 -11.00
N ASN A 34 8.39 -8.61 -10.39
CA ASN A 34 7.40 -8.77 -9.31
C ASN A 34 8.07 -8.95 -7.94
N ASP A 35 9.39 -8.83 -7.86
CA ASP A 35 10.15 -8.97 -6.62
C ASP A 35 10.09 -7.66 -5.84
N LEU A 36 9.44 -7.67 -4.68
CA LEU A 36 9.27 -6.46 -3.85
C LEU A 36 10.60 -5.78 -3.50
N GLU A 37 11.65 -6.57 -3.22
CA GLU A 37 12.99 -6.04 -2.96
C GLU A 37 13.59 -5.37 -4.20
N ALA A 38 13.42 -5.95 -5.39
CA ALA A 38 13.90 -5.35 -6.63
C ALA A 38 13.10 -4.10 -7.01
N ILE A 39 11.80 -4.07 -6.74
CA ILE A 39 10.94 -2.90 -6.89
C ILE A 39 11.44 -1.80 -5.95
N TYR A 40 11.67 -2.12 -4.67
CA TYR A 40 12.19 -1.17 -3.70
C TYR A 40 13.53 -0.56 -4.14
N ASP A 41 14.50 -1.41 -4.50
CA ASP A 41 15.82 -0.98 -4.96
C ASP A 41 15.74 -0.14 -6.24
N ARG A 42 14.86 -0.51 -7.18
CA ARG A 42 14.64 0.23 -8.43
C ARG A 42 14.12 1.64 -8.15
N PHE A 43 13.17 1.79 -7.23
CA PHE A 43 12.59 3.10 -6.92
C PHE A 43 13.54 3.98 -6.10
N ASP A 44 14.44 3.39 -5.30
CA ASP A 44 15.50 4.09 -4.58
C ASP A 44 16.63 4.54 -5.53
N THR A 45 17.11 3.63 -6.38
CA THR A 45 18.26 3.86 -7.27
C THR A 45 17.89 4.62 -8.54
N HIS A 46 16.82 4.22 -9.22
CA HIS A 46 16.41 4.74 -10.52
C HIS A 46 14.88 4.71 -10.69
N PRO A 47 14.16 5.67 -10.09
CA PRO A 47 12.71 5.71 -10.16
C PRO A 47 12.22 5.86 -11.62
N PRO A 48 11.14 5.16 -11.99
CA PRO A 48 10.59 5.23 -13.34
C PRO A 48 10.03 6.62 -13.68
N ALA A 49 10.00 6.95 -14.98
CA ALA A 49 9.43 8.21 -15.45
C ALA A 49 7.93 8.26 -15.14
N GLY A 50 7.51 9.28 -14.38
CA GLY A 50 6.13 9.38 -13.87
C GLY A 50 5.99 9.04 -12.39
N PHE A 51 7.05 8.60 -11.72
CA PHE A 51 7.07 8.48 -10.27
C PHE A 51 6.98 9.87 -9.61
N SER A 52 5.83 10.18 -9.02
CA SER A 52 5.57 11.42 -8.28
C SER A 52 5.60 11.14 -6.78
N GLY A 53 6.80 11.03 -6.21
CA GLY A 53 6.97 10.69 -4.81
C GLY A 53 8.41 10.77 -4.31
N GLN A 54 8.59 10.40 -3.04
CA GLN A 54 9.91 10.09 -2.47
C GLN A 54 10.16 8.60 -2.62
N ALA A 55 11.43 8.15 -2.54
CA ALA A 55 11.75 6.72 -2.54
C ALA A 55 10.90 5.94 -1.51
N LEU A 56 10.59 4.68 -1.82
CA LEU A 56 9.81 3.80 -0.96
C LEU A 56 10.38 3.80 0.46
N ALA A 57 9.52 4.04 1.44
CA ALA A 57 9.89 4.16 2.83
C ALA A 57 8.94 3.35 3.73
N MET A 58 9.27 3.28 5.02
CA MET A 58 8.38 2.67 6.00
C MET A 58 7.03 3.37 5.98
N SER A 59 5.97 2.56 5.99
CA SER A 59 4.57 2.97 5.81
C SER A 59 4.11 3.21 4.38
N ASP A 60 4.93 2.95 3.37
CA ASP A 60 4.44 2.86 1.99
C ASP A 60 3.84 1.48 1.70
N VAL A 61 2.92 1.42 0.74
CA VAL A 61 2.27 0.19 0.31
C VAL A 61 2.56 -0.05 -1.17
N VAL A 62 3.00 -1.27 -1.47
CA VAL A 62 3.20 -1.76 -2.83
C VAL A 62 2.05 -2.69 -3.17
N GLU A 63 1.29 -2.37 -4.21
CA GLU A 63 0.30 -3.26 -4.80
C GLU A 63 0.93 -3.99 -5.98
N LEU A 64 0.89 -5.32 -5.94
CA LEU A 64 1.23 -6.16 -7.08
C LEU A 64 -0.05 -6.77 -7.61
N TYR A 65 -0.48 -6.32 -8.79
CA TYR A 65 -1.68 -6.83 -9.44
C TYR A 65 -1.37 -7.45 -10.80
N ASP A 66 -2.10 -8.52 -11.10
CA ASP A 66 -2.14 -9.21 -12.39
C ASP A 66 -3.59 -9.25 -12.90
N GLY A 67 -3.82 -9.78 -14.10
CA GLY A 67 -5.17 -9.96 -14.65
C GLY A 67 -6.12 -10.81 -13.80
N ASN A 68 -5.62 -11.52 -12.78
CA ASN A 68 -6.40 -12.35 -11.87
C ASN A 68 -6.64 -11.75 -10.47
N GLY A 69 -6.02 -10.60 -10.13
CA GLY A 69 -6.18 -9.96 -8.82
C GLY A 69 -4.93 -9.20 -8.36
N GLY A 70 -5.04 -8.51 -7.22
CA GLY A 70 -3.97 -7.71 -6.62
C GLY A 70 -3.68 -8.10 -5.19
N ASP A 71 -2.40 -8.11 -4.83
CA ASP A 71 -1.89 -8.33 -3.48
C ASP A 71 -1.20 -7.07 -2.98
N PHE A 72 -1.48 -6.69 -1.73
CA PHE A 72 -0.91 -5.50 -1.12
C PHE A 72 0.18 -5.85 -0.12
N TYR A 73 1.25 -5.06 -0.15
CA TYR A 73 2.44 -5.27 0.66
C TYR A 73 2.82 -3.99 1.37
N TYR A 74 2.69 -4.00 2.69
CA TYR A 74 3.11 -2.91 3.54
C TYR A 74 4.62 -2.92 3.75
N THR A 75 5.26 -1.78 3.50
CA THR A 75 6.70 -1.60 3.69
C THR A 75 6.98 -1.35 5.17
N ASP A 76 7.64 -2.31 5.79
CA ASP A 76 8.09 -2.26 7.17
C ASP A 76 9.63 -2.13 7.22
N ARG A 77 10.16 -1.72 8.37
CA ARG A 77 11.61 -1.69 8.61
C ARG A 77 12.28 -3.06 8.45
N ARG A 78 11.53 -4.15 8.61
CA ARG A 78 12.03 -5.53 8.52
C ARG A 78 11.88 -6.13 7.12
N GLY A 79 11.19 -5.44 6.20
CA GLY A 79 10.87 -5.93 4.87
C GLY A 79 9.42 -5.65 4.49
N PHE A 80 8.83 -6.50 3.65
CA PHE A 80 7.45 -6.34 3.19
C PHE A 80 6.51 -7.29 3.90
N GLN A 81 5.45 -6.75 4.49
CA GLN A 81 4.40 -7.52 5.10
C GLN A 81 3.18 -7.52 4.19
N LYS A 82 2.76 -8.70 3.74
CA LYS A 82 1.50 -8.84 2.99
C LYS A 82 0.34 -8.40 3.89
N ILE A 83 -0.44 -7.44 3.40
CA ILE A 83 -1.64 -6.92 4.06
C ILE A 83 -2.82 -7.13 3.12
N ASP A 84 -4.00 -7.21 3.69
CA ASP A 84 -5.24 -7.16 2.93
C ASP A 84 -5.89 -5.83 3.27
N PHE A 85 -6.13 -5.01 2.26
CA PHE A 85 -7.05 -3.90 2.45
C PHE A 85 -8.43 -4.51 2.53
N SER A 86 -8.88 -4.79 3.76
CA SER A 86 -10.29 -5.06 4.00
C SER A 86 -11.06 -3.93 3.33
N PRO A 87 -11.87 -4.17 2.28
CA PRO A 87 -12.79 -3.14 1.83
C PRO A 87 -13.54 -2.75 3.09
N ARG A 88 -13.59 -1.44 3.42
CA ARG A 88 -14.60 -0.99 4.38
C ARG A 88 -15.86 -1.66 3.90
N GLU A 89 -16.41 -2.59 4.68
CA GLU A 89 -17.78 -3.00 4.44
C GLU A 89 -18.49 -1.65 4.39
N GLN A 90 -18.92 -1.27 3.18
CA GLN A 90 -20.02 -0.36 3.04
C GLN A 90 -21.12 -1.15 3.69
N THR A 91 -21.18 -1.03 5.02
CA THR A 91 -22.27 -1.51 5.84
C THR A 91 -23.44 -0.92 5.13
N GLN A 92 -24.21 -1.84 4.60
CA GLN A 92 -25.30 -1.67 3.69
C GLN A 92 -26.35 -0.83 4.42
N ASP A 93 -26.14 0.49 4.49
CA ASP A 93 -27.10 1.47 4.99
C ASP A 93 -27.71 2.19 3.79
N MET A 94 -28.22 1.40 2.85
CA MET A 94 -29.45 1.80 2.19
C MET A 94 -30.57 1.07 2.92
N LYS A 95 -30.80 1.54 4.16
CA LYS A 95 -32.02 1.25 4.90
C LYS A 95 -33.19 1.49 3.96
N MET A 96 -33.85 0.40 3.57
CA MET A 96 -35.25 0.45 3.19
C MET A 96 -35.99 1.29 4.22
N THR A 97 -36.57 2.41 3.82
CA THR A 97 -37.61 3.08 4.59
C THR A 97 -38.65 3.65 3.63
N MET A 98 -39.77 2.92 3.63
CA MET A 98 -41.14 3.24 3.21
C MET A 98 -41.44 3.39 1.72
#